data_AF-A0A0S7ZD73-F1
#
_entry.id   AF-A0A0S7ZD73-F1
#
_cell.length_a   1.000
_cell.length_b   1.000
_cell.length_c   1.000
_cell.angle_alpha   90.00
_cell.angle_beta   90.00
_cell.angle_gamma   90.00
#
_symmetry.space_group_name_H-M   'P 1'
#
loop_
_entity.id
_entity.type
_entity.pdbx_description
1 polymer ?
#
loop_
_entity_poly.entity_id
_entity_poly.type
_entity_poly.pdbx_seq_one_letter_code
_entity_poly.pdbx_strand_id
1 'polypeptide(L)'
;MNERRLKIYIATMYMAAIASAFLTDWSTLADLPRSAVLGWLGLILIGVLSEGLAIGLSVGAASSTSSITFLPLLAAVQLFGPAAATVLVCVTQVFGELVVRRKPLVKVFFNVSQAVVGTALGGFLFLLFGGAPLQAGVVSSTPTITQQLGPFIVFGLVFLAVNHAAVAMAITLSQGLPFRRVWGLVVSNSGGSLNDILIAPIALAVAFLYVQFGIGGILVVLLPMLFIRYSYLTTSQLRASNADLLTALVKAIETRDPYTSGHSLRVSLLAQQIAEEMGLSRLAVEHVRQAALLHDIGKI
;
A
#
# COMPACT_ATOMS: atom_id res chain seq x y z
N MET A 1 21.53 22.26 1.79
CA MET A 1 20.58 22.86 0.81
C MET A 1 19.26 22.06 0.67
N ASN A 2 19.25 20.74 0.91
CA ASN A 2 18.09 19.86 0.70
C ASN A 2 16.93 20.05 1.70
N GLU A 3 17.20 20.38 2.96
CA GLU A 3 16.16 20.44 4.00
C GLU A 3 15.14 21.57 3.79
N ARG A 4 15.59 22.76 3.35
CA ARG A 4 14.70 23.90 3.05
C ARG A 4 13.76 23.57 1.89
N ARG A 5 14.27 22.96 0.81
CA ARG A 5 13.47 22.55 -0.35
C ARG A 5 12.44 21.48 0.04
N LEU A 6 12.82 20.52 0.87
CA LEU A 6 11.90 19.50 1.39
C LEU A 6 10.79 20.12 2.25
N LYS A 7 11.12 21.05 3.16
CA LYS A 7 10.11 21.75 3.99
C LYS A 7 9.12 22.54 3.14
N ILE A 8 9.61 23.26 2.14
CA ILE A 8 8.75 23.98 1.17
C ILE A 8 7.85 22.98 0.45
N TYR A 9 8.39 21.86 -0.01
CA TYR A 9 7.60 20.84 -0.71
C TYR A 9 6.48 20.25 0.16
N ILE A 10 6.78 19.93 1.43
CA ILE A 10 5.76 19.44 2.38
C ILE A 10 4.67 20.49 2.60
N ALA A 11 5.05 21.77 2.78
CA ALA A 11 4.09 22.86 2.90
C ALA A 11 3.23 23.01 1.64
N THR A 12 3.81 22.90 0.45
CA THR A 12 3.05 22.95 -0.81
C THR A 12 2.10 21.76 -0.95
N MET A 13 2.48 20.58 -0.48
CA MET A 13 1.60 19.41 -0.49
C MET A 13 0.41 19.60 0.45
N TYR A 14 0.62 20.20 1.62
CA TYR A 14 -0.46 20.55 2.55
C TYR A 14 -1.43 21.58 1.94
N MET A 15 -0.90 22.63 1.31
CA MET A 15 -1.73 23.60 0.60
C MET A 15 -2.49 22.98 -0.58
N ALA A 16 -1.85 22.05 -1.31
CA ALA A 16 -2.50 21.29 -2.37
C ALA A 16 -3.63 20.41 -1.83
N ALA A 17 -3.47 19.80 -0.66
CA ALA A 17 -4.54 19.03 -0.02
C ALA A 17 -5.75 19.92 0.30
N ILE A 18 -5.53 21.09 0.91
CA ILE A 18 -6.59 22.07 1.19
C ILE A 18 -7.26 22.51 -0.12
N ALA A 19 -6.49 22.85 -1.16
CA ALA A 19 -7.03 23.26 -2.45
C ALA A 19 -7.85 22.14 -3.11
N SER A 20 -7.36 20.90 -3.07
CA SER A 20 -8.04 19.73 -3.64
C SER A 20 -9.33 19.38 -2.90
N ALA A 21 -9.46 19.71 -1.61
CA ALA A 21 -10.70 19.52 -0.86
C ALA A 21 -11.86 20.34 -1.46
N PHE A 22 -11.58 21.47 -2.12
CA PHE A 22 -12.60 22.26 -2.83
C PHE A 22 -13.06 21.61 -4.16
N LEU A 23 -12.32 20.63 -4.70
CA LEU A 23 -12.76 19.85 -5.86
C LEU A 23 -13.78 18.76 -5.47
N THR A 24 -13.93 18.50 -4.18
CA THR A 24 -14.77 17.44 -3.65
C THR A 24 -16.15 18.00 -3.32
N ASP A 25 -17.21 17.41 -3.87
CA ASP A 25 -18.58 17.79 -3.53
C ASP A 25 -18.99 17.19 -2.18
N TRP A 26 -18.87 18.00 -1.13
CA TRP A 26 -19.19 17.62 0.24
C TRP A 26 -20.68 17.46 0.51
N SER A 27 -21.56 17.99 -0.35
CA SER A 27 -23.01 17.82 -0.19
C SER A 27 -23.40 16.34 -0.25
N THR A 28 -22.73 15.56 -1.11
CA THR A 28 -22.92 14.11 -1.23
C THR A 28 -22.68 13.34 0.07
N LEU A 29 -21.79 13.84 0.94
CA LEU A 29 -21.54 13.27 2.26
C LEU A 29 -22.62 13.68 3.26
N ALA A 30 -23.06 14.95 3.21
CA ALA A 30 -24.10 15.48 4.09
C ALA A 30 -25.46 14.82 3.84
N ASP A 31 -25.75 14.50 2.58
CA ASP A 31 -27.02 13.92 2.15
C ASP A 31 -27.04 12.38 2.20
N LEU A 32 -26.00 11.74 2.77
CA LEU A 32 -25.96 10.29 2.90
C LEU A 32 -27.14 9.76 3.72
N PRO A 33 -27.89 8.75 3.21
CA PRO A 33 -28.97 8.15 3.97
C PRO A 33 -28.42 7.47 5.24
N ARG A 34 -29.23 7.41 6.31
CA ARG A 34 -28.81 6.87 7.61
C ARG A 34 -28.24 5.44 7.53
N SER A 35 -28.79 4.61 6.65
CA SER A 35 -28.27 3.26 6.38
C SER A 35 -26.86 3.28 5.77
N ALA A 36 -26.58 4.21 4.86
CA ALA A 36 -25.27 4.40 4.27
C ALA A 36 -24.24 4.96 5.27
N VAL A 37 -24.65 5.82 6.20
CA VAL A 37 -23.77 6.33 7.26
C VAL A 37 -23.24 5.20 8.13
N LEU A 38 -24.08 4.23 8.53
CA LEU A 38 -23.64 3.06 9.30
C LEU A 38 -22.64 2.21 8.51
N GLY A 39 -22.90 1.96 7.22
CA GLY A 39 -21.96 1.25 6.36
C GLY A 39 -20.62 1.97 6.21
N TRP A 40 -20.65 3.30 6.04
CA TRP A 40 -19.46 4.14 5.93
C TRP A 40 -18.62 4.12 7.21
N LEU A 41 -19.24 4.24 8.39
CA LEU A 41 -18.56 4.10 9.68
C LEU A 41 -17.98 2.69 9.86
N GLY A 42 -18.70 1.65 9.39
CA GLY A 42 -18.19 0.27 9.35
C GLY A 42 -16.93 0.14 8.49
N LEU A 43 -16.89 0.78 7.32
CA LEU A 43 -15.69 0.81 6.48
C LEU A 43 -14.53 1.58 7.12
N ILE A 44 -14.80 2.69 7.84
CA ILE A 44 -13.75 3.39 8.59
C ILE A 44 -13.15 2.46 9.64
N LEU A 45 -13.98 1.76 10.40
CA LEU A 45 -13.52 0.79 11.39
C LEU A 45 -12.66 -0.31 10.76
N ILE A 46 -13.11 -0.88 9.64
CA ILE A 46 -12.34 -1.89 8.90
C ILE A 46 -11.02 -1.30 8.38
N GLY A 47 -11.02 -0.07 7.89
CA GLY A 47 -9.81 0.65 7.49
C GLY A 47 -8.81 0.81 8.64
N VAL A 48 -9.27 1.23 9.81
CA VAL A 48 -8.45 1.34 11.03
C VAL A 48 -7.90 -0.02 11.46
N LEU A 49 -8.73 -1.07 11.45
CA LEU A 49 -8.30 -2.44 11.75
C LEU A 49 -7.26 -2.92 10.74
N SER A 50 -7.44 -2.62 9.45
CA SER A 50 -6.51 -3.01 8.39
C SER A 50 -5.11 -2.38 8.57
N GLU A 51 -5.05 -1.13 9.03
CA GLU A 51 -3.80 -0.45 9.38
C GLU A 51 -3.12 -1.10 10.59
N GLY A 52 -3.89 -1.55 11.60
CA GLY A 52 -3.35 -2.31 12.72
C GLY A 52 -2.80 -3.69 12.31
N LEU A 53 -3.49 -4.38 11.41
CA LEU A 53 -3.07 -5.68 10.90
C LEU A 53 -1.79 -5.59 10.05
N ALA A 54 -1.54 -4.45 9.41
CA ALA A 54 -0.38 -4.19 8.56
C ALA A 54 0.97 -4.19 9.30
N ILE A 55 1.01 -3.97 10.63
CA ILE A 55 2.27 -3.87 11.41
C ILE A 55 3.13 -5.13 11.27
N GLY A 56 2.51 -6.31 11.42
CA GLY A 56 3.22 -7.60 11.43
C GLY A 56 3.84 -8.00 10.08
N LEU A 57 3.50 -7.27 9.00
CA LEU A 57 3.95 -7.58 7.64
C LEU A 57 5.18 -6.74 7.24
N SER A 58 5.42 -5.61 7.92
CA SER A 58 6.50 -4.66 7.60
C SER A 58 7.91 -5.14 7.96
N VAL A 59 8.03 -6.24 8.71
CA VAL A 59 9.30 -6.91 8.98
C VAL A 59 9.63 -7.81 7.79
N GLY A 60 10.21 -7.23 6.74
CA GLY A 60 10.92 -7.99 5.70
C GLY A 60 10.46 -7.82 4.24
N ALA A 61 9.19 -7.52 3.93
CA ALA A 61 8.76 -7.30 2.53
C ALA A 61 7.64 -6.25 2.41
N ALA A 62 8.00 -5.10 1.83
CA ALA A 62 7.13 -3.92 1.71
C ALA A 62 5.95 -4.06 0.73
N SER A 63 5.86 -5.15 -0.04
CA SER A 63 4.98 -5.24 -1.21
C SER A 63 3.52 -5.64 -0.93
N SER A 64 3.23 -6.35 0.16
CA SER A 64 1.88 -6.92 0.39
C SER A 64 1.00 -6.12 1.36
N THR A 65 1.58 -5.12 2.02
CA THR A 65 0.89 -4.33 3.06
C THR A 65 -0.03 -3.27 2.44
N SER A 66 0.37 -2.68 1.31
CA SER A 66 -0.42 -1.66 0.58
C SER A 66 -1.80 -2.18 0.19
N SER A 67 -1.83 -3.39 -0.35
CA SER A 67 -3.02 -4.07 -0.86
C SER A 67 -4.16 -4.23 0.15
N ILE A 68 -3.83 -4.59 1.41
CA ILE A 68 -4.83 -4.77 2.47
C ILE A 68 -5.45 -3.42 2.83
N THR A 69 -4.62 -2.39 3.01
CA THR A 69 -5.07 -1.04 3.44
C THR A 69 -5.84 -0.28 2.35
N PHE A 70 -5.71 -0.68 1.08
CA PHE A 70 -6.32 -0.02 -0.06
C PHE A 70 -7.79 -0.42 -0.32
N LEU A 71 -8.18 -1.64 0.08
CA LEU A 71 -9.53 -2.19 -0.09
C LEU A 71 -10.65 -1.29 0.47
N PRO A 72 -10.59 -0.79 1.72
CA PRO A 72 -11.67 0.03 2.28
C PRO A 72 -11.80 1.39 1.59
N LEU A 73 -10.69 1.97 1.12
CA LEU A 73 -10.70 3.22 0.36
C LEU A 73 -11.43 3.05 -0.97
N LEU A 74 -11.08 2.01 -1.72
CA LEU A 74 -11.73 1.69 -2.99
C LEU A 74 -13.23 1.38 -2.82
N ALA A 75 -13.58 0.61 -1.79
CA ALA A 75 -14.99 0.35 -1.48
C ALA A 75 -15.75 1.64 -1.11
N ALA A 76 -15.12 2.55 -0.36
CA ALA A 76 -15.76 3.78 0.09
C ALA A 76 -16.06 4.77 -1.04
N VAL A 77 -15.14 4.95 -2.01
CA VAL A 77 -15.41 5.84 -3.15
C VAL A 77 -16.56 5.30 -4.00
N GLN A 78 -16.63 3.98 -4.17
CA GLN A 78 -17.67 3.33 -4.97
C GLN A 78 -19.04 3.36 -4.31
N LEU A 79 -19.09 3.13 -2.99
CA LEU A 79 -20.34 3.06 -2.23
C LEU A 79 -20.87 4.44 -1.86
N PHE A 80 -20.00 5.28 -1.30
CA PHE A 80 -20.38 6.50 -0.60
C PHE A 80 -19.84 7.78 -1.27
N GLY A 81 -19.03 7.62 -2.31
CA GLY A 81 -18.52 8.73 -3.12
C GLY A 81 -17.18 9.31 -2.65
N PRO A 82 -16.59 10.23 -3.44
CA PRO A 82 -15.29 10.83 -3.17
C PRO A 82 -15.17 11.54 -1.81
N ALA A 83 -16.22 12.23 -1.37
CA ALA A 83 -16.20 12.96 -0.10
C ALA A 83 -16.06 12.00 1.10
N ALA A 84 -16.88 10.94 1.13
CA ALA A 84 -16.82 9.91 2.15
C ALA A 84 -15.49 9.14 2.14
N ALA A 85 -14.96 8.85 0.95
CA ALA A 85 -13.65 8.22 0.78
C ALA A 85 -12.50 9.11 1.30
N THR A 86 -12.58 10.42 1.09
CA THR A 86 -11.56 11.38 1.54
C THR A 86 -11.51 11.45 3.06
N VAL A 87 -12.67 11.50 3.73
CA VAL A 87 -12.70 11.45 5.21
C VAL A 87 -12.19 10.12 5.73
N LEU A 88 -12.60 9.01 5.11
CA LEU A 88 -12.11 7.69 5.49
C LEU A 88 -10.59 7.63 5.40
N VAL A 89 -9.99 8.04 4.27
CA VAL A 89 -8.53 7.98 4.10
C VAL A 89 -7.80 8.87 5.09
N CYS A 90 -8.35 10.05 5.41
CA CYS A 90 -7.80 10.91 6.46
C CYS A 90 -7.74 10.20 7.81
N VAL A 91 -8.87 9.63 8.25
CA VAL A 91 -8.97 8.97 9.56
C VAL A 91 -8.06 7.76 9.63
N THR A 92 -8.08 6.91 8.61
CA THR A 92 -7.28 5.68 8.59
C THR A 92 -5.79 5.98 8.48
N GLN A 93 -5.37 6.95 7.65
CA GLN A 93 -3.97 7.36 7.53
C GLN A 93 -3.47 8.02 8.82
N VAL A 94 -4.24 8.93 9.44
CA VAL A 94 -3.82 9.54 10.72
C VAL A 94 -3.61 8.45 11.77
N PHE A 95 -4.55 7.52 11.91
CA PHE A 95 -4.42 6.40 12.85
C PHE A 95 -3.23 5.50 12.52
N GLY A 96 -3.11 5.07 11.26
CA GLY A 96 -2.05 4.20 10.76
C GLY A 96 -0.66 4.81 10.91
N GLU A 97 -0.52 6.11 10.66
CA GLU A 97 0.75 6.83 10.73
C GLU A 97 1.14 7.17 12.18
N LEU A 98 0.19 7.69 12.97
CA LEU A 98 0.46 8.26 14.29
C LEU A 98 0.38 7.22 15.41
N VAL A 99 -0.65 6.36 15.41
CA VAL A 99 -0.92 5.41 16.50
C VAL A 99 -0.20 4.09 16.26
N VAL A 100 -0.38 3.56 15.06
CA VAL A 100 0.12 2.24 14.64
C VAL A 100 1.61 2.29 14.37
N ARG A 101 2.07 3.19 13.48
CA ARG A 101 3.48 3.28 13.06
C ARG A 101 4.30 4.28 13.88
N ARG A 102 3.67 5.11 14.71
CA ARG A 102 4.33 6.13 15.56
C ARG A 102 5.31 7.02 14.80
N LYS A 103 4.94 7.42 13.58
CA LYS A 103 5.78 8.28 12.73
C LYS A 103 5.84 9.73 13.27
N PRO A 104 6.92 10.46 13.00
CA PRO A 104 6.99 11.88 13.35
C PRO A 104 5.91 12.69 12.63
N LEU A 105 5.34 13.68 13.31
CA LEU A 105 4.18 14.46 12.83
C LEU A 105 4.36 15.02 11.42
N VAL A 106 5.56 15.48 11.07
CA VAL A 106 5.85 16.01 9.72
C VAL A 106 5.60 14.97 8.62
N LYS A 107 5.92 13.69 8.86
CA LYS A 107 5.63 12.61 7.91
C LYS A 107 4.14 12.27 7.88
N VAL A 108 3.48 12.30 9.04
CA VAL A 108 2.02 12.10 9.15
C VAL A 108 1.29 13.14 8.31
N PHE A 109 1.60 14.43 8.51
CA PHE A 109 1.00 15.53 7.73
C PHE A 109 1.25 15.38 6.23
N PHE A 110 2.47 15.04 5.84
CA PHE A 110 2.79 14.81 4.43
C PHE A 110 1.97 13.65 3.84
N ASN A 111 1.91 12.51 4.52
CA ASN A 111 1.23 11.30 4.05
C ASN A 111 -0.30 11.46 4.00
N VAL A 112 -0.89 12.13 4.99
CA VAL A 112 -2.31 12.48 4.98
C VAL A 112 -2.60 13.46 3.83
N SER A 113 -1.75 14.48 3.64
CA SER A 113 -1.94 15.47 2.56
C SER A 113 -1.90 14.83 1.17
N GLN A 114 -0.92 13.97 0.88
CA GLN A 114 -0.87 13.28 -0.41
C GLN A 114 -2.06 12.34 -0.62
N ALA A 115 -2.56 11.70 0.44
CA ALA A 115 -3.73 10.83 0.35
C ALA A 115 -4.99 11.64 0.02
N VAL A 116 -5.18 12.79 0.68
CA VAL A 116 -6.28 13.73 0.37
C VAL A 116 -6.21 14.20 -1.08
N VAL A 117 -5.04 14.65 -1.55
CA VAL A 117 -4.87 15.08 -2.95
C VAL A 117 -5.18 13.94 -3.92
N GLY A 118 -4.68 12.73 -3.63
CA GLY A 118 -4.92 11.55 -4.44
C GLY A 118 -6.41 11.18 -4.52
N THR A 119 -7.10 11.17 -3.38
CA THR A 119 -8.53 10.84 -3.32
C THR A 119 -9.41 11.92 -3.93
N ALA A 120 -9.08 13.20 -3.74
CA ALA A 120 -9.81 14.31 -4.33
C ALA A 120 -9.67 14.34 -5.86
N LEU A 121 -8.45 14.25 -6.39
CA LEU A 121 -8.21 14.22 -7.84
C LEU A 121 -8.76 12.95 -8.49
N GLY A 122 -8.52 11.78 -7.86
CA GLY A 122 -9.06 10.51 -8.33
C GLY A 122 -10.59 10.51 -8.30
N GLY A 123 -11.19 11.08 -7.25
CA GLY A 123 -12.63 11.18 -7.07
C GLY A 123 -13.30 12.15 -8.05
N PHE A 124 -12.65 13.29 -8.33
CA PHE A 124 -13.08 14.20 -9.39
C PHE A 124 -13.11 13.50 -10.75
N LEU A 125 -12.05 12.75 -11.09
CA LEU A 125 -11.99 11.99 -12.34
C LEU A 125 -12.97 10.80 -12.35
N PHE A 126 -13.20 10.14 -11.21
CA PHE A 126 -14.23 9.11 -11.08
C PHE A 126 -15.60 9.66 -11.51
N LEU A 127 -16.00 10.81 -10.98
CA LEU A 127 -17.27 11.44 -11.36
C LEU A 127 -17.28 11.90 -12.82
N LEU A 128 -16.17 12.51 -13.29
CA LEU A 128 -16.05 13.01 -14.66
C LEU A 128 -16.17 11.91 -15.72
N PHE A 129 -15.67 10.70 -15.42
CA PHE A 129 -15.75 9.55 -16.31
C PHE A 129 -17.09 8.79 -16.18
N GLY A 130 -18.08 9.33 -15.46
CA GLY A 130 -19.42 8.76 -15.30
C GLY A 130 -19.56 7.78 -14.13
N GLY A 131 -18.56 7.74 -13.24
CA GLY A 131 -18.68 7.04 -11.97
C GLY A 131 -19.73 7.72 -11.10
N ALA A 132 -20.56 6.92 -10.45
CA ALA A 132 -21.57 7.41 -9.53
C ALA A 132 -21.60 6.57 -8.25
N PRO A 133 -21.65 7.18 -7.06
CA PRO A 133 -21.77 6.45 -5.81
C PRO A 133 -23.06 5.64 -5.73
N LEU A 134 -22.95 4.36 -5.35
CA LEU A 134 -24.08 3.43 -5.34
C LEU A 134 -25.15 3.74 -4.27
N GLN A 135 -24.80 4.50 -3.23
CA GLN A 135 -25.68 4.78 -2.09
C GLN A 135 -25.98 6.25 -1.86
N ALA A 136 -25.47 7.18 -2.69
CA ALA A 136 -25.64 8.61 -2.45
C ALA A 136 -27.01 9.19 -2.90
N GLY A 137 -28.03 8.36 -3.13
CA GLY A 137 -29.40 8.83 -3.39
C GLY A 137 -29.63 9.61 -4.70
N VAL A 138 -28.61 9.78 -5.56
CA VAL A 138 -28.67 10.67 -6.74
C VAL A 138 -29.19 10.00 -8.02
N VAL A 139 -29.22 8.66 -8.13
CA VAL A 139 -29.50 7.98 -9.42
C VAL A 139 -30.70 7.03 -9.35
N SER A 140 -31.69 7.28 -10.20
CA SER A 140 -32.92 6.48 -10.37
C SER A 140 -32.67 5.08 -10.92
N SER A 141 -31.49 4.82 -11.48
CA SER A 141 -31.00 3.52 -11.92
C SER A 141 -29.65 3.23 -11.27
N THR A 142 -29.52 2.11 -10.58
CA THR A 142 -28.23 1.66 -10.07
C THR A 142 -27.31 1.37 -11.26
N PRO A 143 -26.18 2.09 -11.40
CA PRO A 143 -25.26 1.89 -12.51
C PRO A 143 -24.73 0.45 -12.50
N THR A 144 -24.61 -0.16 -13.69
CA THR A 144 -24.14 -1.54 -13.78
C THR A 144 -22.67 -1.64 -13.38
N ILE A 145 -22.25 -2.81 -12.92
CA ILE A 145 -20.84 -3.13 -12.64
C ILE A 145 -19.94 -2.70 -13.82
N THR A 146 -20.37 -2.98 -15.05
CA THR A 146 -19.63 -2.65 -16.28
C THR A 146 -19.42 -1.15 -16.48
N GLN A 147 -20.40 -0.31 -16.12
CA GLN A 147 -20.30 1.14 -16.21
C GLN A 147 -19.36 1.72 -15.14
N GLN A 148 -19.24 1.05 -13.99
CA GLN A 148 -18.43 1.51 -12.87
C GLN A 148 -16.95 1.08 -12.97
N LEU A 149 -16.66 0.00 -13.69
CA LEU A 149 -15.29 -0.52 -13.82
C LEU A 149 -14.28 0.52 -14.33
N GLY A 150 -14.62 1.25 -15.41
CA GLY A 150 -13.74 2.25 -16.01
C GLY A 150 -13.40 3.40 -15.04
N PRO A 151 -14.41 4.15 -14.55
CA PRO A 151 -14.22 5.21 -13.56
C PRO A 151 -13.46 4.76 -12.31
N PHE A 152 -13.73 3.54 -11.85
CA PHE A 152 -13.10 2.96 -10.68
C PHE A 152 -11.61 2.65 -10.89
N ILE A 153 -11.23 2.11 -12.05
CA ILE A 153 -9.82 1.93 -12.42
C ILE A 153 -9.11 3.29 -12.53
N VAL A 154 -9.77 4.29 -13.12
CA VAL A 154 -9.23 5.66 -13.21
C VAL A 154 -8.95 6.23 -11.83
N PHE A 155 -9.89 6.10 -10.89
CA PHE A 155 -9.68 6.51 -9.49
C PHE A 155 -8.41 5.86 -8.90
N GLY A 156 -8.31 4.53 -8.99
CA GLY A 156 -7.19 3.78 -8.43
C GLY A 156 -5.84 4.20 -9.03
N LEU A 157 -5.78 4.33 -10.36
CA LEU A 157 -4.57 4.75 -11.06
C LEU A 157 -4.13 6.16 -10.70
N VAL A 158 -5.07 7.10 -10.61
CA VAL A 158 -4.78 8.50 -10.26
C VAL A 158 -4.29 8.59 -8.81
N PHE A 159 -4.97 7.91 -7.88
CA PHE A 159 -4.55 7.87 -6.49
C PHE A 159 -3.12 7.30 -6.36
N LEU A 160 -2.84 6.17 -7.01
CA LEU A 160 -1.52 5.55 -7.00
C LEU A 160 -0.47 6.49 -7.61
N ALA A 161 -0.75 7.10 -8.76
CA ALA A 161 0.19 8.00 -9.43
C ALA A 161 0.53 9.22 -8.56
N VAL A 162 -0.47 9.85 -7.93
CA VAL A 162 -0.27 11.00 -7.03
C VAL A 162 0.58 10.60 -5.82
N ASN A 163 0.26 9.47 -5.18
CA ASN A 163 0.98 9.00 -4.00
C ASN A 163 2.45 8.67 -4.32
N HIS A 164 2.69 7.89 -5.38
CA HIS A 164 4.03 7.54 -5.81
C HIS A 164 4.83 8.77 -6.26
N ALA A 165 4.20 9.74 -6.93
CA ALA A 165 4.85 10.98 -7.36
C ALA A 165 5.25 11.83 -6.16
N ALA A 166 4.36 11.94 -5.18
CA ALA A 166 4.60 12.68 -3.95
C ALA A 166 5.80 12.12 -3.19
N VAL A 167 5.78 10.81 -2.94
CA VAL A 167 6.87 10.11 -2.24
C VAL A 167 8.18 10.19 -3.03
N ALA A 168 8.15 9.94 -4.34
CA ALA A 168 9.34 10.00 -5.18
C ALA A 168 9.96 11.41 -5.19
N MET A 169 9.14 12.46 -5.24
CA MET A 169 9.63 13.83 -5.18
C MET A 169 10.22 14.18 -3.82
N ALA A 170 9.60 13.74 -2.72
CA ALA A 170 10.15 13.94 -1.38
C ALA A 170 11.52 13.26 -1.20
N ILE A 171 11.68 12.05 -1.71
CA ILE A 171 12.96 11.31 -1.70
C ILE A 171 14.00 12.01 -2.60
N THR A 172 13.61 12.44 -3.79
CA THR A 172 14.46 13.20 -4.73
C THR A 172 15.00 14.47 -4.07
N LEU A 173 14.14 15.26 -3.42
CA LEU A 173 14.54 16.51 -2.76
C LEU A 173 15.38 16.29 -1.50
N SER A 174 15.17 15.20 -0.77
CA SER A 174 15.94 14.90 0.43
C SER A 174 17.32 14.32 0.12
N GLN A 175 17.40 13.39 -0.82
CA GLN A 175 18.63 12.65 -1.15
C GLN A 175 19.41 13.24 -2.34
N GLY A 176 18.84 14.18 -3.10
CA GLY A 176 19.50 14.79 -4.26
C GLY A 176 19.63 13.86 -5.48
N LEU A 177 18.89 12.76 -5.51
CA LEU A 177 18.86 11.81 -6.63
C LEU A 177 17.95 12.33 -7.76
N PRO A 178 18.17 11.94 -9.03
CA PRO A 178 17.29 12.32 -10.13
C PRO A 178 15.92 11.64 -10.00
N PHE A 179 14.84 12.41 -10.22
CA PHE A 179 13.46 11.94 -10.05
C PHE A 179 13.16 10.66 -10.83
N ARG A 180 13.64 10.53 -12.08
CA ARG A 180 13.43 9.33 -12.90
C ARG A 180 13.94 8.05 -12.22
N ARG A 181 15.09 8.12 -11.55
CA ARG A 181 15.67 7.00 -10.82
C ARG A 181 14.80 6.64 -9.61
N VAL A 182 14.41 7.65 -8.84
CA VAL A 182 13.59 7.46 -7.64
C VAL A 182 12.19 6.96 -7.99
N TRP A 183 11.56 7.52 -9.02
CA TRP A 183 10.28 7.07 -9.55
C TRP A 183 10.32 5.61 -9.95
N GLY A 184 11.33 5.20 -10.74
CA GLY A 184 11.53 3.80 -11.11
C GLY A 184 11.68 2.90 -9.89
N LEU A 185 12.43 3.33 -8.88
CA LEU A 185 12.58 2.61 -7.61
C LEU A 185 11.26 2.53 -6.82
N VAL A 186 10.51 3.61 -6.70
CA VAL A 186 9.26 3.66 -5.92
C VAL A 186 8.17 2.82 -6.61
N VAL A 187 8.00 2.94 -7.92
CA VAL A 187 7.02 2.12 -8.67
C VAL A 187 7.40 0.64 -8.70
N SER A 188 8.69 0.30 -8.78
CA SER A 188 9.14 -1.11 -8.76
C SER A 188 9.16 -1.73 -7.34
N ASN A 189 9.64 -1.01 -6.33
CA ASN A 189 9.77 -1.53 -4.95
C ASN A 189 8.45 -1.58 -4.18
N SER A 190 7.43 -0.81 -4.57
CA SER A 190 6.07 -0.99 -4.03
C SER A 190 5.47 -2.37 -4.39
N GLY A 191 6.18 -3.23 -5.12
CA GLY A 191 5.74 -4.60 -5.40
C GLY A 191 4.76 -4.69 -6.56
N GLY A 192 4.87 -3.77 -7.52
CA GLY A 192 4.03 -3.71 -8.70
C GLY A 192 2.64 -3.18 -8.39
N SER A 193 2.38 -1.94 -8.83
CA SER A 193 1.03 -1.35 -8.92
C SER A 193 0.00 -2.25 -9.64
N LEU A 194 0.44 -3.32 -10.32
CA LEU A 194 -0.43 -4.37 -10.85
C LEU A 194 -1.17 -5.16 -9.78
N ASN A 195 -0.53 -5.50 -8.65
CA ASN A 195 -1.20 -6.28 -7.59
C ASN A 195 -2.34 -5.48 -6.95
N ASP A 196 -2.17 -4.17 -6.79
CA ASP A 196 -3.23 -3.28 -6.30
C ASP A 196 -4.36 -3.11 -7.34
N ILE A 197 -4.07 -3.26 -8.65
CA ILE A 197 -5.10 -3.36 -9.71
C ILE A 197 -5.86 -4.69 -9.61
N LEU A 198 -5.21 -5.79 -9.24
CA LEU A 198 -5.90 -7.09 -9.05
C LEU A 198 -6.91 -7.07 -7.90
N ILE A 199 -6.86 -6.07 -7.02
CA ILE A 199 -7.80 -5.87 -5.92
C ILE A 199 -9.07 -5.14 -6.39
N ALA A 200 -9.01 -4.45 -7.52
CA ALA A 200 -10.13 -3.70 -8.06
C ALA A 200 -11.42 -4.56 -8.20
N PRO A 201 -11.37 -5.79 -8.75
CA PRO A 201 -12.55 -6.66 -8.80
C PRO A 201 -13.08 -7.03 -7.41
N ILE A 202 -12.22 -7.21 -6.41
CA ILE A 202 -12.63 -7.55 -5.03
C ILE A 202 -13.36 -6.37 -4.40
N ALA A 203 -12.79 -5.17 -4.50
CA ALA A 203 -13.42 -3.96 -3.98
C ALA A 203 -14.77 -3.68 -4.65
N LEU A 204 -14.89 -3.92 -5.96
CA LEU A 204 -16.13 -3.76 -6.70
C LEU A 204 -17.17 -4.84 -6.33
N ALA A 205 -16.74 -6.10 -6.16
CA ALA A 205 -17.58 -7.19 -5.68
C ALA A 205 -18.13 -6.89 -4.26
N VAL A 206 -17.28 -6.37 -3.37
CA VAL A 206 -17.70 -5.91 -2.03
C VAL A 206 -18.76 -4.83 -2.12
N ALA A 207 -18.56 -3.83 -2.98
CA ALA A 207 -19.52 -2.74 -3.14
C ALA A 207 -20.88 -3.29 -3.60
N PHE A 208 -20.88 -4.22 -4.55
CA PHE A 208 -22.11 -4.89 -5.00
C PHE A 208 -22.76 -5.74 -3.91
N LEU A 209 -21.98 -6.50 -3.14
CA LEU A 209 -22.47 -7.29 -2.01
C LEU A 209 -23.07 -6.40 -0.91
N TYR A 210 -22.51 -5.22 -0.66
CA TYR A 210 -23.09 -4.26 0.26
C TYR A 210 -24.46 -3.74 -0.22
N VAL A 211 -24.61 -3.46 -1.52
CA VAL A 211 -25.91 -3.05 -2.06
C VAL A 211 -26.97 -4.15 -1.86
N GLN A 212 -26.58 -5.42 -2.02
CA GLN A 212 -27.51 -6.56 -1.90
C GLN A 212 -27.81 -6.97 -0.45
N PHE A 213 -26.81 -6.94 0.43
CA PHE A 213 -26.86 -7.53 1.78
C PHE A 213 -26.64 -6.51 2.92
N GLY A 214 -26.53 -5.22 2.58
CA GLY A 214 -26.23 -4.16 3.54
C GLY A 214 -24.89 -4.37 4.24
N ILE A 215 -24.84 -4.08 5.55
CA ILE A 215 -23.60 -4.16 6.33
C ILE A 215 -22.96 -5.56 6.33
N GLY A 216 -23.76 -6.62 6.16
CA GLY A 216 -23.25 -7.99 6.00
C GLY A 216 -22.34 -8.15 4.78
N GLY A 217 -22.61 -7.41 3.70
CA GLY A 217 -21.75 -7.38 2.51
C GLY A 217 -20.39 -6.72 2.74
N ILE A 218 -20.30 -5.73 3.63
CA ILE A 218 -19.02 -5.11 4.03
C ILE A 218 -18.16 -6.09 4.84
N LEU A 219 -18.77 -6.94 5.68
CA LEU A 219 -18.01 -7.95 6.44
C LEU A 219 -17.26 -8.93 5.54
N VAL A 220 -17.72 -9.12 4.30
CA VAL A 220 -17.03 -9.93 3.30
C VAL A 220 -15.63 -9.37 3.00
N VAL A 221 -15.38 -8.06 3.14
CA VAL A 221 -14.04 -7.44 3.01
C VAL A 221 -13.01 -8.07 3.95
N LEU A 222 -13.45 -8.53 5.12
CA LEU A 222 -12.56 -9.17 6.09
C LEU A 222 -11.99 -10.48 5.54
N LEU A 223 -12.73 -11.22 4.72
CA LEU A 223 -12.26 -12.50 4.17
C LEU A 223 -11.01 -12.35 3.27
N PRO A 224 -11.01 -11.55 2.18
CA PRO A 224 -9.80 -11.34 1.39
C PRO A 224 -8.70 -10.66 2.19
N MET A 225 -9.01 -9.75 3.13
CA MET A 225 -7.99 -9.17 4.00
C MET A 225 -7.29 -10.21 4.88
N LEU A 226 -8.05 -11.08 5.54
CA LEU A 226 -7.52 -12.16 6.38
C LEU A 226 -6.82 -13.21 5.53
N PHE A 227 -7.31 -13.51 4.33
CA PHE A 227 -6.65 -14.41 3.39
C PHE A 227 -5.30 -13.86 2.93
N ILE A 228 -5.23 -12.58 2.53
CA ILE A 228 -3.96 -11.94 2.14
C ILE A 228 -2.99 -11.95 3.33
N ARG A 229 -3.48 -11.62 4.54
CA ARG A 229 -2.68 -11.68 5.77
C ARG A 229 -2.16 -13.10 6.04
N TYR A 230 -3.03 -14.09 5.99
CA TYR A 230 -2.69 -15.49 6.23
C TYR A 230 -1.68 -16.01 5.20
N SER A 231 -1.96 -15.81 3.91
CA SER A 231 -1.08 -16.19 2.80
C SER A 231 0.32 -15.57 2.96
N TYR A 232 0.39 -14.30 3.35
CA TYR A 232 1.66 -13.63 3.61
C TYR A 232 2.40 -14.22 4.80
N LEU A 233 1.73 -14.38 5.95
CA LEU A 233 2.36 -14.93 7.15
C LEU A 233 2.93 -16.33 6.87
N THR A 234 2.16 -17.18 6.20
CA THR A 234 2.59 -18.51 5.78
C THR A 234 3.79 -18.46 4.85
N THR A 235 3.77 -17.57 3.84
CA THR A 235 4.89 -17.41 2.91
C THR A 235 6.15 -16.90 3.61
N SER A 236 6.01 -15.96 4.54
CA SER A 236 7.12 -15.42 5.32
C SER A 236 7.71 -16.48 6.26
N GLN A 237 6.88 -17.27 6.92
CA GLN A 237 7.31 -18.38 7.76
C GLN A 237 8.04 -19.44 6.94
N LEU A 238 7.51 -19.81 5.77
CA LEU A 238 8.17 -20.77 4.87
C LEU A 238 9.55 -20.28 4.42
N ARG A 239 9.68 -18.99 4.08
CA ARG A 239 10.97 -18.39 3.71
C ARG A 239 11.96 -18.40 4.87
N ALA A 240 11.52 -18.07 6.07
CA ALA A 240 12.35 -18.11 7.27
C ALA A 240 12.84 -19.55 7.56
N SER A 241 11.93 -20.52 7.60
CA SER A 241 12.27 -21.93 7.80
C SER A 241 13.22 -22.47 6.72
N ASN A 242 13.01 -22.09 5.45
CA ASN A 242 13.93 -22.47 4.37
C ASN A 242 15.32 -21.88 4.57
N ALA A 243 15.43 -20.62 5.00
CA ALA A 243 16.72 -19.99 5.28
C ALA A 243 17.44 -20.66 6.46
N ASP A 244 16.70 -21.04 7.51
CA ASP A 244 17.24 -21.76 8.66
C ASP A 244 17.73 -23.16 8.27
N LEU A 245 16.96 -23.89 7.45
CA LEU A 245 17.35 -25.19 6.91
C LEU A 245 18.61 -25.09 6.04
N LEU A 246 18.69 -24.13 5.13
CA LEU A 246 19.89 -23.91 4.31
C LEU A 246 21.12 -23.62 5.18
N THR A 247 20.96 -22.78 6.21
CA THR A 247 22.04 -22.45 7.14
C THR A 247 22.49 -23.68 7.94
N ALA A 248 21.55 -24.53 8.37
CA ALA A 248 21.85 -25.77 9.08
C ALA A 248 22.60 -26.78 8.19
N LEU A 249 22.18 -26.94 6.92
CA LEU A 249 22.84 -27.81 5.95
C LEU A 249 24.28 -27.36 5.67
N VAL A 250 24.48 -26.07 5.45
CA VAL A 250 25.82 -25.49 5.24
C VAL A 250 26.72 -25.74 6.45
N LYS A 251 26.21 -25.47 7.67
CA LYS A 251 26.95 -25.78 8.91
C LYS A 251 27.31 -27.26 9.03
N ALA A 252 26.38 -28.16 8.69
CA ALA A 252 26.63 -29.60 8.74
C ALA A 252 27.73 -30.04 7.76
N ILE A 253 27.76 -29.48 6.55
CA ILE A 253 28.83 -29.74 5.56
C ILE A 253 30.17 -29.23 6.09
N GLU A 254 30.22 -27.98 6.58
CA GLU A 254 31.43 -27.38 7.15
C GLU A 254 31.92 -28.12 8.42
N THR A 255 31.07 -28.87 9.12
CA THR A 255 31.49 -29.64 10.31
C THR A 255 32.46 -30.78 9.93
N ARG A 256 32.45 -31.25 8.67
CA ARG A 256 33.43 -32.22 8.18
C ARG A 256 34.82 -31.63 7.95
N ASP A 257 34.93 -30.31 7.82
CA ASP A 257 36.21 -29.61 7.64
C ASP A 257 36.36 -28.51 8.72
N PRO A 258 37.09 -28.79 9.81
CA PRO A 258 37.28 -27.86 10.94
C PRO A 258 37.75 -26.46 10.55
N TYR A 259 38.42 -26.31 9.40
CA TYR A 259 38.91 -25.02 8.91
C TYR A 259 37.83 -24.11 8.32
N THR A 260 36.63 -24.65 8.02
CA THR A 260 35.59 -23.93 7.26
C THR A 260 34.39 -23.47 8.08
N SER A 261 34.37 -23.71 9.40
CA SER A 261 33.19 -23.36 10.23
C SER A 261 32.79 -21.88 10.14
N GLY A 262 31.57 -21.64 9.69
CA GLY A 262 30.98 -20.32 9.49
C GLY A 262 31.59 -19.52 8.33
N HIS A 263 32.44 -20.12 7.49
CA HIS A 263 33.05 -19.46 6.35
C HIS A 263 32.00 -18.98 5.37
N SER A 264 31.12 -19.87 4.93
CA SER A 264 30.08 -19.57 3.94
C SER A 264 29.11 -18.50 4.42
N LEU A 265 28.81 -18.48 5.73
CA LEU A 265 28.02 -17.42 6.33
C LEU A 265 28.72 -16.06 6.25
N ARG A 266 30.01 -15.97 6.63
CA ARG A 266 30.80 -14.73 6.55
C ARG A 266 30.93 -14.24 5.11
N VAL A 267 31.19 -15.14 4.16
CA VAL A 267 31.26 -14.83 2.73
C VAL A 267 29.93 -14.30 2.22
N SER A 268 28.81 -14.91 2.61
CA SER A 268 27.47 -14.45 2.21
C SER A 268 27.16 -13.04 2.69
N LEU A 269 27.53 -12.70 3.93
CA LEU A 269 27.32 -11.37 4.50
C LEU A 269 28.19 -10.31 3.83
N LEU A 270 29.45 -10.62 3.54
CA LEU A 270 30.35 -9.72 2.80
C LEU A 270 29.86 -9.51 1.37
N ALA A 271 29.47 -10.57 0.67
CA ALA A 271 28.93 -10.48 -0.69
C ALA A 271 27.65 -9.63 -0.76
N GLN A 272 26.78 -9.76 0.24
CA GLN A 272 25.60 -8.91 0.39
C GLN A 272 25.97 -7.43 0.53
N GLN A 273 26.90 -7.09 1.43
CA GLN A 273 27.33 -5.70 1.66
C GLN A 273 27.96 -5.10 0.38
N ILE A 274 28.77 -5.86 -0.34
CA ILE A 274 29.34 -5.42 -1.62
C ILE A 274 28.22 -5.15 -2.64
N ALA A 275 27.24 -6.05 -2.75
CA ALA A 275 26.11 -5.88 -3.66
C ALA A 275 25.24 -4.66 -3.33
N GLU A 276 25.04 -4.37 -2.05
CA GLU A 276 24.33 -3.18 -1.57
C GLU A 276 25.07 -1.89 -1.94
N GLU A 277 26.38 -1.82 -1.71
CA GLU A 277 27.23 -0.67 -2.06
C GLU A 277 27.34 -0.46 -3.58
N MET A 278 27.24 -1.54 -4.37
CA MET A 278 27.14 -1.46 -5.83
C MET A 278 25.78 -0.91 -6.32
N GLY A 279 24.82 -0.68 -5.42
CA GLY A 279 23.51 -0.15 -5.75
C GLY A 279 22.61 -1.13 -6.51
N LEU A 280 22.84 -2.44 -6.35
CA LEU A 280 22.00 -3.48 -6.95
C LEU A 280 20.60 -3.48 -6.35
N SER A 281 19.63 -4.04 -7.08
CA SER A 281 18.27 -4.19 -6.57
C SER A 281 18.24 -5.16 -5.38
N ARG A 282 17.32 -4.98 -4.44
CA ARG A 282 17.19 -5.84 -3.26
C ARG A 282 17.07 -7.33 -3.61
N LEU A 283 16.39 -7.63 -4.71
CA LEU A 283 16.24 -9.00 -5.21
C LEU A 283 17.58 -9.55 -5.71
N ALA A 284 18.37 -8.75 -6.43
CA ALA A 284 19.71 -9.14 -6.86
C ALA A 284 20.68 -9.30 -5.67
N VAL A 285 20.64 -8.40 -4.69
CA VAL A 285 21.40 -8.49 -3.44
C VAL A 285 21.09 -9.81 -2.71
N GLU A 286 19.81 -10.16 -2.56
CA GLU A 286 19.40 -11.40 -1.90
C GLU A 286 19.86 -12.64 -2.70
N HIS A 287 19.79 -12.61 -4.04
CA HIS A 287 20.33 -13.68 -4.87
C HIS A 287 21.86 -13.84 -4.71
N VAL A 288 22.61 -12.74 -4.66
CA VAL A 288 24.06 -12.78 -4.42
C VAL A 288 24.36 -13.38 -3.05
N ARG A 289 23.64 -12.96 -2.01
CA ARG A 289 23.78 -13.49 -0.65
C ARG A 289 23.51 -15.00 -0.61
N GLN A 290 22.42 -15.46 -1.23
CA GLN A 290 22.07 -16.88 -1.27
C GLN A 290 23.08 -17.69 -2.08
N ALA A 291 23.53 -17.19 -3.23
CA ALA A 291 24.55 -17.86 -4.05
C ALA A 291 25.88 -17.99 -3.30
N ALA A 292 26.31 -16.93 -2.61
CA ALA A 292 27.53 -16.92 -1.80
C ALA A 292 27.44 -17.90 -0.60
N LEU A 293 26.27 -18.00 0.04
CA LEU A 293 26.05 -18.97 1.13
C LEU A 293 26.18 -20.43 0.65
N LEU A 294 25.85 -20.70 -0.61
CA LEU A 294 25.82 -22.05 -1.19
C LEU A 294 27.03 -22.35 -2.08
N HIS A 295 28.02 -21.46 -2.17
CA HIS A 295 29.10 -21.56 -3.16
C HIS A 295 29.91 -22.88 -3.06
N ASP A 296 30.00 -23.44 -1.86
CA ASP A 296 30.75 -24.64 -1.53
C ASP A 296 29.88 -25.91 -1.41
N ILE A 297 28.59 -25.84 -1.74
CA ILE A 297 27.68 -27.00 -1.63
C ILE A 297 28.06 -28.17 -2.56
N GLY A 298 28.84 -27.90 -3.62
CA GLY A 298 29.33 -28.93 -4.54
C GLY A 298 30.47 -29.80 -3.98
N LYS A 299 30.94 -29.56 -2.75
CA LYS A 299 31.94 -30.38 -2.06
C LYS A 299 31.36 -31.66 -1.41
N ILE A 300 30.06 -31.93 -1.60
CA ILE A 300 29.36 -33.17 -1.17
C ILE A 300 29.72 -34.32 -2.10
#